data_AF-A0A414LIP1-F1
#
_entry.id   AF-A0A414LIP1-F1
#
_cell.length_a   1.000
_cell.length_b   1.000
_cell.length_c   1.000
_cell.angle_alpha   90.00
_cell.angle_beta   90.00
_cell.angle_gamma   90.00
#
_symmetry.space_group_name_H-M   'P 1'
#
loop_
_entity.id
_entity.type
_entity.pdbx_description
1 polymer ?
#
loop_
_entity_poly.entity_id
_entity_poly.type
_entity_poly.pdbx_seq_one_letter_code
_entity_poly.pdbx_strand_id
1 'polypeptide(L)'
;MELRDKLFTEEQYLKQLAKYTNKISGLENEISQFVNNKVEFDASIYYGRLVDYRVNSIVTKYSMGIGLECIQQDYLQTIKAMHGSWTPYGDYLKMLWLLSIGIMLEYDDNVIHELLMLIDKKEVKDRVYDVLLNYRFPERKKLADCVFDNIPYRAILEVSDLAKTDKTQAIKRLEKYLKKEWYRGHSDYYWYNDHKYGIVHDGYWSFESGALVKVLGLDDSCLKGLPYYPYDMVHWNDIK
;
A
#
# COMPACT_ATOMS: atom_id res chain seq x y z
N MET A 1 -4.15 22.01 7.89
CA MET A 1 -4.18 20.65 7.32
C MET A 1 -5.21 19.86 8.10
N GLU A 2 -6.20 19.23 7.47
CA GLU A 2 -7.16 18.37 8.17
C GLU A 2 -6.61 16.93 8.20
N LEU A 3 -6.69 16.26 9.36
CA LEU A 3 -6.30 14.86 9.49
C LEU A 3 -7.26 13.95 8.73
N ARG A 4 -6.72 13.05 7.90
CA ARG A 4 -7.51 12.03 7.19
C ARG A 4 -7.91 10.91 8.14
N ASP A 5 -6.99 10.51 9.01
CA ASP A 5 -7.25 9.59 10.11
C ASP A 5 -7.27 10.37 11.43
N LYS A 6 -8.35 10.20 12.19
CA LYS A 6 -8.63 10.97 13.42
C LYS A 6 -8.37 10.15 14.70
N LEU A 7 -7.73 8.99 14.60
CA LEU A 7 -7.40 8.14 15.75
C LEU A 7 -6.15 8.65 16.50
N PHE A 8 -5.26 9.37 15.82
CA PHE A 8 -4.12 10.09 16.39
C PHE A 8 -4.25 11.59 16.21
N THR A 9 -3.64 12.37 17.11
CA THR A 9 -3.51 13.82 16.97
C THR A 9 -2.38 14.19 16.02
N GLU A 10 -2.41 15.43 15.51
CA GLU A 10 -1.32 15.98 14.69
C GLU A 10 0.04 15.90 15.41
N GLU A 11 0.09 16.20 16.72
CA GLU A 11 1.31 16.10 17.53
C GLU A 11 1.85 14.66 17.59
N GLN A 12 0.96 13.68 17.77
CA GLN A 12 1.37 12.26 17.78
C GLN A 12 1.94 11.84 16.43
N TYR A 13 1.30 12.23 15.32
CA TYR A 13 1.80 11.96 13.98
C TYR A 13 3.15 12.63 13.70
N LEU A 14 3.31 13.91 14.06
CA LEU A 14 4.58 14.63 13.91
C LEU A 14 5.72 13.95 14.68
N LYS A 15 5.46 13.52 15.91
CA LYS A 15 6.45 12.77 16.73
C LYS A 15 6.81 11.43 16.10
N GLN A 16 5.84 10.71 15.55
CA GLN A 16 6.05 9.44 14.86
C GLN A 16 6.85 9.62 13.57
N LEU A 17 6.52 10.63 12.74
CA LEU A 17 7.25 10.96 11.54
C LEU A 17 8.71 11.32 11.84
N ALA A 18 8.97 12.11 12.88
CA ALA A 18 10.34 12.43 13.30
C ALA A 18 11.13 11.16 13.68
N LYS A 19 10.49 10.19 14.35
CA LYS A 19 11.09 8.89 14.66
C LYS A 19 11.40 8.11 13.38
N TYR A 20 10.49 8.04 12.42
CA TYR A 20 10.72 7.35 11.15
C TYR A 20 11.83 8.00 10.35
N THR A 21 11.84 9.33 10.21
CA THR A 21 12.92 10.07 9.54
C THR A 21 14.28 9.72 10.14
N ASN A 22 14.41 9.75 11.47
CA ASN A 22 15.67 9.40 12.13
C ASN A 22 16.09 7.94 11.90
N LYS A 23 15.13 6.99 11.91
CA LYS A 23 15.42 5.57 11.65
C LYS A 23 15.79 5.30 10.20
N ILE A 24 15.12 5.95 9.25
CA ILE A 24 15.42 5.88 7.82
C ILE A 24 16.84 6.39 7.59
N SER A 25 17.17 7.61 8.02
CA SER A 25 18.50 8.20 7.82
C SER A 25 19.61 7.36 8.46
N GLY A 26 19.36 6.80 9.65
CA GLY A 26 20.30 5.90 10.32
C GLY A 26 20.60 4.64 9.49
N LEU A 27 19.55 3.94 9.04
CA LEU A 27 19.68 2.74 8.21
C LEU A 27 20.34 3.04 6.86
N GLU A 28 20.01 4.15 6.21
CA GLU A 28 20.64 4.55 4.95
C GLU A 28 22.13 4.79 5.12
N ASN A 29 22.53 5.45 6.20
CA ASN A 29 23.94 5.65 6.51
C ASN A 29 24.65 4.32 6.81
N GLU A 30 24.05 3.44 7.63
CA GLU A 30 24.61 2.10 7.91
C GLU A 30 24.80 1.28 6.63
N ILE A 31 23.76 1.19 5.79
CA ILE A 31 23.82 0.49 4.50
C ILE A 31 24.90 1.09 3.60
N SER A 32 24.95 2.42 3.50
CA SER A 32 25.96 3.11 2.69
C SER A 32 27.37 2.81 3.17
N GLN A 33 27.60 2.77 4.49
CA GLN A 33 28.88 2.40 5.06
C GLN A 33 29.26 0.95 4.75
N PHE A 34 28.31 0.01 4.84
CA PHE A 34 28.59 -1.38 4.48
C PHE A 34 28.96 -1.53 3.00
N VAL A 35 28.20 -0.90 2.11
CA VAL A 35 28.45 -0.94 0.66
C VAL A 35 29.80 -0.29 0.32
N ASN A 36 30.08 0.91 0.83
CA ASN A 36 31.31 1.64 0.53
C ASN A 36 32.56 0.92 1.06
N ASN A 37 32.46 0.32 2.25
CA ASN A 37 33.56 -0.41 2.88
C ASN A 37 33.60 -1.89 2.49
N LYS A 38 32.71 -2.35 1.60
CA LYS A 38 32.56 -3.75 1.17
C LYS A 38 32.43 -4.72 2.35
N VAL A 39 31.74 -4.30 3.40
CA VAL A 39 31.43 -5.13 4.57
C VAL A 39 30.22 -6.00 4.21
N GLU A 40 30.32 -7.29 4.47
CA GLU A 40 29.19 -8.21 4.30
C GLU A 40 28.13 -7.95 5.38
N PHE A 41 26.87 -7.87 4.97
CA PHE A 41 25.73 -7.68 5.86
C PHE A 41 24.50 -8.38 5.29
N ASP A 42 23.54 -8.70 6.16
CA ASP A 42 22.27 -9.28 5.74
C ASP A 42 21.38 -8.20 5.11
N ALA A 43 21.47 -8.06 3.78
CA ALA A 43 20.67 -7.11 3.03
C ALA A 43 19.17 -7.25 3.32
N SER A 44 18.67 -8.47 3.52
CA SER A 44 17.24 -8.69 3.79
C SER A 44 16.80 -8.02 5.09
N ILE A 45 17.64 -8.05 6.14
CA ILE A 45 17.33 -7.42 7.43
C ILE A 45 17.36 -5.89 7.33
N TYR A 46 18.43 -5.34 6.77
CA TYR A 46 18.63 -3.89 6.76
C TYR A 46 17.67 -3.19 5.78
N TYR A 47 17.54 -3.71 4.55
CA TYR A 47 16.57 -3.19 3.60
C TYR A 47 15.14 -3.49 4.04
N GLY A 48 14.88 -4.62 4.68
CA GLY A 48 13.54 -4.94 5.20
C GLY A 48 13.06 -3.90 6.21
N ARG A 49 13.89 -3.58 7.21
CA ARG A 49 13.59 -2.52 8.18
C ARG A 49 13.48 -1.14 7.54
N LEU A 50 14.30 -0.86 6.53
CA LEU A 50 14.24 0.41 5.80
C LEU A 50 12.91 0.54 5.06
N VAL A 51 12.47 -0.53 4.38
CA VAL A 51 11.16 -0.59 3.71
C VAL A 51 10.03 -0.42 4.71
N ASP A 52 10.08 -1.08 5.87
CA ASP A 52 9.07 -0.93 6.94
C ASP A 52 8.90 0.55 7.33
N TYR A 53 9.99 1.22 7.70
CA TYR A 53 9.90 2.62 8.12
C TYR A 53 9.48 3.56 6.98
N ARG A 54 9.89 3.29 5.75
CA ARG A 54 9.50 4.11 4.59
C ARG A 54 8.01 3.96 4.25
N VAL A 55 7.51 2.72 4.20
CA VAL A 55 6.07 2.46 3.99
C VAL A 55 5.26 3.10 5.11
N ASN A 56 5.61 2.85 6.37
CA ASN A 56 4.92 3.45 7.52
C ASN A 56 4.95 4.98 7.48
N SER A 57 6.06 5.58 7.04
CA SER A 57 6.15 7.02 6.86
C SER A 57 5.18 7.53 5.80
N ILE A 58 5.08 6.88 4.62
CA ILE A 58 4.11 7.24 3.58
C ILE A 58 2.68 7.17 4.11
N VAL A 59 2.33 6.06 4.78
CA VAL A 59 0.99 5.88 5.36
C VAL A 59 0.70 6.94 6.42
N THR A 60 1.66 7.21 7.31
CA THR A 60 1.54 8.26 8.34
C THR A 60 1.36 9.66 7.73
N LYS A 61 2.12 9.99 6.67
CA LYS A 61 2.00 11.27 5.96
C LYS A 61 0.60 11.41 5.36
N TYR A 62 0.09 10.35 4.75
CA TYR A 62 -1.27 10.32 4.23
C TYR A 62 -2.29 10.55 5.35
N SER A 63 -2.21 9.78 6.44
CA SER A 63 -3.09 9.89 7.62
C SER A 63 -3.11 11.28 8.25
N MET A 64 -1.94 11.93 8.34
CA MET A 64 -1.78 13.26 8.91
C MET A 64 -2.35 14.38 8.01
N GLY A 65 -2.76 14.07 6.78
CA GLY A 65 -3.29 15.10 5.86
C GLY A 65 -2.25 15.75 4.96
N ILE A 66 -1.01 15.24 4.91
CA ILE A 66 0.03 15.81 4.04
C ILE A 66 -0.40 15.67 2.57
N GLY A 67 -0.11 16.69 1.76
CA GLY A 67 -0.35 16.69 0.31
C GLY A 67 0.33 15.50 -0.39
N LEU A 68 -0.34 14.92 -1.38
CA LEU A 68 0.12 13.68 -2.04
C LEU A 68 1.34 13.94 -2.95
N GLU A 69 1.64 15.19 -3.27
CA GLU A 69 2.89 15.60 -3.90
C GLU A 69 4.11 15.32 -3.01
N CYS A 70 3.94 15.41 -1.69
CA CYS A 70 5.02 15.23 -0.72
C CYS A 70 5.38 13.76 -0.45
N ILE A 71 4.60 12.80 -0.94
CA ILE A 71 4.88 11.36 -0.78
C ILE A 71 5.65 10.76 -1.97
N GLN A 72 5.76 11.48 -3.10
CA GLN A 72 6.37 10.94 -4.32
C GLN A 72 7.83 10.53 -4.11
N GLN A 73 8.65 11.39 -3.50
CA GLN A 73 10.05 11.08 -3.27
C GLN A 73 10.21 9.86 -2.34
N ASP A 74 9.42 9.78 -1.28
CA ASP A 74 9.45 8.63 -0.36
C ASP A 74 9.04 7.34 -1.05
N TYR A 75 8.00 7.39 -1.88
CA TYR A 75 7.54 6.24 -2.65
C TYR A 75 8.64 5.69 -3.56
N LEU A 76 9.30 6.55 -4.33
CA LEU A 76 10.39 6.14 -5.23
C LEU A 76 11.58 5.55 -4.47
N GLN A 77 11.93 6.12 -3.31
CA GLN A 77 13.00 5.58 -2.47
C GLN A 77 12.60 4.26 -1.79
N THR A 78 11.31 4.07 -1.51
CA THR A 78 10.78 2.81 -0.97
C THR A 78 10.92 1.68 -1.98
N ILE A 79 10.57 1.92 -3.24
CA ILE A 79 10.76 0.93 -4.32
C ILE A 79 12.23 0.54 -4.44
N LYS A 80 13.15 1.51 -4.46
CA LYS A 80 14.59 1.24 -4.50
C LYS A 80 15.05 0.36 -3.35
N ALA A 81 14.62 0.65 -2.12
CA ALA A 81 14.94 -0.16 -0.95
C ALA A 81 14.35 -1.57 -1.05
N MET A 82 13.14 -1.70 -1.61
CA MET A 82 12.42 -2.96 -1.73
C MET A 82 13.15 -4.00 -2.60
N HIS A 83 13.98 -3.58 -3.57
CA HIS A 83 14.83 -4.50 -4.32
C HIS A 83 15.81 -5.30 -3.44
N GLY A 84 16.20 -4.77 -2.28
CA GLY A 84 17.17 -5.38 -1.38
C GLY A 84 16.59 -6.42 -0.41
N SER A 85 15.27 -6.44 -0.19
CA SER A 85 14.67 -7.27 0.87
C SER A 85 13.35 -7.93 0.53
N TRP A 86 12.73 -7.61 -0.61
CA TRP A 86 11.35 -8.05 -0.83
C TRP A 86 11.20 -9.57 -0.88
N THR A 87 10.26 -10.06 -0.08
CA THR A 87 9.79 -11.45 -0.13
C THR A 87 8.27 -11.50 -0.19
N PRO A 88 7.68 -12.45 -0.94
CA PRO A 88 6.22 -12.58 -0.99
C PRO A 88 5.59 -12.86 0.36
N TYR A 89 6.27 -13.61 1.25
CA TYR A 89 5.71 -13.98 2.56
C TYR A 89 5.90 -12.90 3.63
N GLY A 90 6.97 -12.10 3.57
CA GLY A 90 7.25 -11.07 4.57
C GLY A 90 6.65 -9.69 4.23
N ASP A 91 6.48 -9.39 2.94
CA ASP A 91 6.17 -8.05 2.46
C ASP A 91 4.97 -7.99 1.52
N TYR A 92 4.08 -9.00 1.55
CA TYR A 92 2.87 -9.05 0.73
C TYR A 92 2.06 -7.75 0.82
N LEU A 93 1.73 -7.32 2.05
CA LEU A 93 0.93 -6.14 2.30
C LEU A 93 1.59 -4.86 1.76
N LYS A 94 2.91 -4.75 1.92
CA LYS A 94 3.68 -3.58 1.49
C LYS A 94 3.72 -3.48 -0.02
N MET A 95 3.94 -4.60 -0.71
CA MET A 95 3.86 -4.67 -2.17
C MET A 95 2.45 -4.34 -2.67
N LEU A 96 1.41 -4.85 -2.01
CA LEU A 96 0.02 -4.54 -2.34
C LEU A 96 -0.26 -3.03 -2.23
N TRP A 97 0.16 -2.41 -1.12
CA TRP A 97 0.01 -0.98 -0.91
C TRP A 97 0.79 -0.16 -1.93
N LEU A 98 2.04 -0.51 -2.23
CA LEU A 98 2.85 0.24 -3.20
C LEU A 98 2.28 0.16 -4.62
N LEU A 99 1.82 -1.02 -5.06
CA LEU A 99 1.11 -1.14 -6.34
C LEU A 99 -0.15 -0.27 -6.35
N SER A 100 -0.92 -0.32 -5.28
CA SER A 100 -2.19 0.40 -5.17
C SER A 100 -2.02 1.91 -5.17
N ILE A 101 -1.07 2.42 -4.38
CA ILE A 101 -0.72 3.84 -4.32
C ILE A 101 -0.20 4.31 -5.69
N GLY A 102 0.66 3.54 -6.34
CA GLY A 102 1.21 3.89 -7.65
C GLY A 102 0.14 4.00 -8.74
N ILE A 103 -0.86 3.12 -8.71
CA ILE A 103 -2.03 3.18 -9.61
C ILE A 103 -2.90 4.42 -9.31
N MET A 104 -3.20 4.67 -8.03
CA MET A 104 -4.06 5.81 -7.66
C MET A 104 -3.43 7.16 -7.99
N LEU A 105 -2.13 7.30 -7.74
CA LEU A 105 -1.36 8.52 -8.00
C LEU A 105 -0.84 8.63 -9.43
N GLU A 106 -1.11 7.63 -10.27
CA GLU A 106 -0.74 7.59 -11.68
C GLU A 106 0.77 7.77 -11.92
N TYR A 107 1.59 7.09 -11.12
CA TYR A 107 3.02 7.05 -11.40
C TYR A 107 3.32 6.35 -12.73
N ASP A 108 4.45 6.72 -13.33
CA ASP A 108 4.89 6.21 -14.63
C ASP A 108 4.98 4.68 -14.63
N ASP A 109 4.69 4.07 -15.78
CA ASP A 109 4.76 2.61 -15.95
C ASP A 109 6.13 2.04 -15.60
N ASN A 110 7.20 2.78 -15.88
CA ASN A 110 8.56 2.39 -15.50
C ASN A 110 8.71 2.18 -13.98
N VAL A 111 8.02 2.99 -13.17
CA VAL A 111 8.05 2.87 -11.71
C VAL A 111 7.29 1.64 -11.25
N ILE A 112 6.09 1.40 -11.81
CA ILE A 112 5.29 0.21 -11.48
C ILE A 112 5.97 -1.08 -12.00
N HIS A 113 6.70 -0.98 -13.10
CA HIS A 113 7.44 -2.09 -13.69
C HIS A 113 8.53 -2.65 -12.75
N GLU A 114 9.18 -1.80 -11.94
CA GLU A 114 10.13 -2.26 -10.92
C GLU A 114 9.49 -3.23 -9.91
N LEU A 115 8.25 -2.93 -9.47
CA LEU A 115 7.48 -3.81 -8.58
C LEU A 115 7.06 -5.10 -9.29
N LEU A 116 6.65 -5.01 -10.56
CA LEU A 116 6.34 -6.17 -11.40
C LEU A 116 7.56 -7.11 -11.52
N MET A 117 8.76 -6.57 -11.78
CA MET A 117 9.97 -7.39 -11.90
C MET A 117 10.26 -8.19 -10.63
N LEU A 118 10.03 -7.61 -9.45
CA LEU A 118 10.18 -8.32 -8.18
C LEU A 118 9.23 -9.51 -8.09
N ILE A 119 7.94 -9.28 -8.39
CA ILE A 119 6.88 -10.31 -8.38
C ILE A 119 7.20 -11.44 -9.36
N ASP A 120 7.56 -11.10 -10.60
CA ASP A 120 7.86 -12.08 -11.64
C ASP A 120 9.14 -12.88 -11.32
N LYS A 121 10.18 -12.24 -10.78
CA LYS A 121 11.44 -12.92 -10.37
C LYS A 121 11.21 -13.98 -9.30
N LYS A 122 10.19 -13.83 -8.47
CA LYS A 122 9.81 -14.79 -7.42
C LYS A 122 8.67 -15.72 -7.83
N GLU A 123 8.23 -15.65 -9.09
CA GLU A 123 7.14 -16.47 -9.66
C GLU A 123 5.86 -16.45 -8.81
N VAL A 124 5.57 -15.28 -8.23
CA VAL A 124 4.45 -15.12 -7.30
C VAL A 124 3.13 -15.21 -8.05
N LYS A 125 2.25 -16.11 -7.58
CA LYS A 125 0.91 -16.31 -8.10
C LYS A 125 -0.09 -15.66 -7.16
N ASP A 126 -0.54 -14.46 -7.51
CA ASP A 126 -1.52 -13.73 -6.72
C ASP A 126 -2.51 -13.00 -7.62
N ARG A 127 -3.79 -13.33 -7.45
CA ARG A 127 -4.87 -12.79 -8.28
C ARG A 127 -5.10 -11.31 -8.06
N VAL A 128 -4.84 -10.78 -6.86
CA VAL A 128 -4.97 -9.35 -6.57
C VAL A 128 -3.87 -8.58 -7.30
N TYR A 129 -2.61 -9.04 -7.20
CA TYR A 129 -1.51 -8.46 -7.97
C TYR A 129 -1.78 -8.52 -9.47
N ASP A 130 -2.27 -9.64 -9.97
CA ASP A 130 -2.57 -9.78 -11.40
C ASP A 130 -3.67 -8.82 -11.87
N VAL A 131 -4.74 -8.64 -11.09
CA VAL A 131 -5.79 -7.67 -11.41
C VAL A 131 -5.22 -6.25 -11.47
N LEU A 132 -4.40 -5.86 -10.49
CA LEU A 132 -3.80 -4.52 -10.44
C LEU A 132 -2.77 -4.30 -11.56
N LEU A 133 -1.91 -5.28 -11.82
CA LEU A 133 -0.85 -5.17 -12.81
C LEU A 133 -1.38 -5.25 -14.25
N ASN A 134 -2.42 -6.04 -14.53
CA ASN A 134 -3.03 -6.09 -15.87
C ASN A 134 -3.70 -4.78 -16.28
N TYR A 135 -4.03 -3.90 -15.33
CA TYR A 135 -4.52 -2.55 -15.63
C TYR A 135 -3.46 -1.69 -16.31
N ARG A 136 -2.21 -1.75 -15.83
CA ARG A 136 -1.06 -1.02 -16.40
C ARG A 136 -0.38 -1.79 -17.53
N PHE A 137 -0.36 -3.11 -17.45
CA PHE A 137 0.34 -4.03 -18.34
C PHE A 137 -0.62 -5.10 -18.91
N PRO A 138 -1.61 -4.71 -19.74
CA PRO A 138 -2.66 -5.61 -20.23
C PRO A 138 -2.13 -6.77 -21.08
N GLU A 139 -0.93 -6.64 -21.64
CA GLU A 139 -0.24 -7.69 -22.39
C GLU A 139 0.17 -8.88 -21.51
N ARG A 140 0.32 -8.70 -20.18
CA ARG A 140 0.65 -9.79 -19.26
C ARG A 140 -0.37 -10.91 -19.29
N LYS A 141 -1.67 -10.57 -19.29
CA LYS A 141 -2.81 -11.50 -19.26
C LYS A 141 -2.72 -12.61 -18.20
N LYS A 142 -1.90 -12.45 -17.17
CA LYS A 142 -1.77 -13.39 -16.06
C LYS A 142 -2.98 -13.22 -15.16
N LEU A 143 -3.55 -14.33 -14.70
CA LEU A 143 -4.62 -14.32 -13.72
C LEU A 143 -4.53 -15.59 -12.90
N ALA A 144 -3.86 -15.52 -11.76
CA ALA A 144 -3.77 -16.63 -10.81
C ALA A 144 -5.15 -17.00 -10.24
N ASP A 145 -5.32 -18.26 -9.85
CA ASP A 145 -6.54 -18.76 -9.19
C ASP A 145 -6.55 -18.55 -7.67
N CYS A 146 -5.40 -18.14 -7.10
CA CYS A 146 -5.20 -17.98 -5.67
C CYS A 146 -4.87 -16.54 -5.30
N VAL A 147 -5.08 -16.22 -4.02
CA VAL A 147 -4.59 -15.01 -3.35
C VAL A 147 -3.78 -15.48 -2.15
N PHE A 148 -2.62 -14.86 -1.91
CA PHE A 148 -1.72 -15.24 -0.82
C PHE A 148 -2.41 -15.12 0.53
N ASP A 149 -3.03 -13.97 0.77
CA ASP A 149 -3.77 -13.71 2.00
C ASP A 149 -5.27 -13.75 1.71
N ASN A 150 -5.89 -14.92 1.92
CA ASN A 150 -7.28 -15.12 1.55
C ASN A 150 -8.25 -14.25 2.35
N ILE A 151 -7.96 -13.98 3.63
CA ILE A 151 -8.80 -13.12 4.48
C ILE A 151 -7.97 -11.88 4.82
N PRO A 152 -8.35 -10.68 4.35
CA PRO A 152 -9.67 -10.34 3.81
C PRO A 152 -9.76 -10.32 2.27
N TYR A 153 -8.66 -10.56 1.55
CA TYR A 153 -8.55 -10.17 0.14
C TYR A 153 -9.37 -10.99 -0.86
N ARG A 154 -9.96 -12.13 -0.47
CA ARG A 154 -10.96 -12.83 -1.30
C ARG A 154 -12.10 -11.92 -1.76
N ALA A 155 -12.47 -10.93 -0.94
CA ALA A 155 -13.47 -9.94 -1.31
C ALA A 155 -13.10 -9.16 -2.58
N ILE A 156 -11.82 -8.88 -2.79
CA ILE A 156 -11.31 -8.16 -3.98
C ILE A 156 -11.54 -8.99 -5.25
N LEU A 157 -11.38 -10.31 -5.15
CA LEU A 157 -11.63 -11.24 -6.26
C LEU A 157 -13.12 -11.25 -6.61
N GLU A 158 -13.99 -11.30 -5.60
CA GLU A 158 -15.45 -11.25 -5.77
C GLU A 158 -15.90 -9.93 -6.42
N VAL A 159 -15.35 -8.79 -6.00
CA VAL A 159 -15.61 -7.48 -6.63
C VAL A 159 -15.15 -7.47 -8.08
N SER A 160 -13.96 -8.00 -8.36
CA SER A 160 -13.41 -8.07 -9.72
C SER A 160 -14.25 -8.93 -10.66
N ASP A 161 -14.78 -10.05 -10.16
CA ASP A 161 -15.65 -10.92 -10.94
C ASP A 161 -17.03 -10.30 -11.16
N LEU A 162 -17.63 -9.68 -10.14
CA LEU A 162 -18.90 -8.96 -10.28
C LEU A 162 -18.79 -7.80 -11.29
N ALA A 163 -17.68 -7.05 -11.30
CA ALA A 163 -17.52 -5.89 -12.16
C ALA A 163 -17.55 -6.22 -13.66
N LYS A 164 -17.28 -7.48 -14.04
CA LYS A 164 -17.38 -7.95 -15.44
C LYS A 164 -18.83 -7.98 -15.94
N THR A 165 -19.81 -8.14 -15.06
CA THR A 165 -21.22 -8.31 -15.42
C THR A 165 -22.13 -7.24 -14.82
N ASP A 166 -21.82 -6.75 -13.62
CA ASP A 166 -22.63 -5.81 -12.86
C ASP A 166 -21.75 -4.94 -11.95
N LYS A 167 -21.39 -3.76 -12.44
CA LYS A 167 -20.60 -2.78 -11.69
C LYS A 167 -21.33 -2.26 -10.44
N THR A 168 -22.66 -2.22 -10.45
CA THR A 168 -23.46 -1.79 -9.29
C THR A 168 -23.40 -2.82 -8.16
N GLN A 169 -23.39 -4.11 -8.47
CA GLN A 169 -23.18 -5.15 -7.46
C GLN A 169 -21.72 -5.18 -6.99
N ALA A 170 -20.76 -4.95 -7.90
CA ALA A 170 -19.35 -4.85 -7.55
C ALA A 170 -19.09 -3.75 -6.51
N ILE A 171 -19.63 -2.55 -6.71
CA ILE A 171 -19.45 -1.45 -5.75
C ILE A 171 -20.14 -1.74 -4.41
N LYS A 172 -21.34 -2.34 -4.40
CA LYS A 172 -22.01 -2.78 -3.16
C LYS A 172 -21.20 -3.83 -2.39
N ARG A 173 -20.53 -4.74 -3.11
CA ARG A 173 -19.66 -5.74 -2.51
C ARG A 173 -18.41 -5.11 -1.89
N LEU A 174 -17.82 -4.12 -2.55
CA LEU A 174 -16.68 -3.35 -2.05
C LEU A 174 -17.06 -2.49 -0.83
N GLU A 175 -18.24 -1.88 -0.85
CA GLU A 175 -18.80 -1.14 0.29
C GLU A 175 -18.95 -2.05 1.52
N LYS A 176 -19.51 -3.26 1.35
CA LYS A 176 -19.61 -4.25 2.42
C LYS A 176 -18.24 -4.63 2.97
N TYR A 177 -17.27 -4.83 2.07
CA TYR A 177 -15.89 -5.17 2.43
C TYR A 177 -15.30 -4.11 3.37
N LEU A 178 -15.32 -2.84 2.95
CA LEU A 178 -14.79 -1.72 3.73
C LEU A 178 -15.49 -1.59 5.11
N LYS A 179 -16.82 -1.69 5.14
CA LYS A 179 -17.60 -1.49 6.37
C LYS A 179 -17.47 -2.62 7.39
N LYS A 180 -17.28 -3.87 6.94
CA LYS A 180 -17.48 -5.05 7.80
C LYS A 180 -16.33 -6.04 7.82
N GLU A 181 -15.52 -6.09 6.77
CA GLU A 181 -14.59 -7.20 6.53
C GLU A 181 -13.13 -6.74 6.58
N TRP A 182 -12.78 -5.59 5.98
CA TRP A 182 -11.39 -5.14 5.85
C TRP A 182 -10.65 -5.08 7.18
N TYR A 183 -11.14 -4.29 8.15
CA TYR A 183 -10.45 -4.14 9.44
C TYR A 183 -10.42 -5.45 10.24
N ARG A 184 -11.55 -6.15 10.29
CA ARG A 184 -11.67 -7.39 11.08
C ARG A 184 -10.83 -8.53 10.51
N GLY A 185 -10.71 -8.60 9.19
CA GLY A 185 -9.92 -9.65 8.53
C GLY A 185 -8.40 -9.45 8.68
N HIS A 186 -7.96 -8.28 9.13
CA HIS A 186 -6.56 -8.04 9.49
C HIS A 186 -6.27 -8.29 10.99
N SER A 187 -7.14 -9.02 11.71
CA SER A 187 -6.96 -9.25 13.15
C SER A 187 -5.63 -9.90 13.54
N ASP A 188 -5.02 -10.65 12.61
CA ASP A 188 -3.78 -11.39 12.82
C ASP A 188 -2.53 -10.54 12.53
N TYR A 189 -2.70 -9.32 12.01
CA TYR A 189 -1.60 -8.40 11.75
C TYR A 189 -1.18 -7.66 13.02
N TYR A 190 0.12 -7.44 13.18
CA TYR A 190 0.70 -6.80 14.36
C TYR A 190 0.20 -5.37 14.62
N TRP A 191 -0.24 -4.67 13.57
CA TRP A 191 -0.77 -3.31 13.65
C TRP A 191 -2.24 -3.25 14.06
N TYR A 192 -2.93 -4.40 14.11
CA TYR A 192 -4.33 -4.44 14.50
C TYR A 192 -4.52 -3.91 15.93
N ASN A 193 -5.37 -2.90 16.08
CA ASN A 193 -5.60 -2.14 17.32
C ASN A 193 -4.41 -1.34 17.85
N ASP A 194 -3.39 -1.02 17.03
CA ASP A 194 -2.24 -0.22 17.46
C ASP A 194 -2.65 1.14 18.09
N HIS A 195 -3.67 1.79 17.52
CA HIS A 195 -4.25 3.04 18.00
C HIS A 195 -4.73 2.97 19.45
N LYS A 196 -5.11 1.77 19.96
CA LYS A 196 -5.57 1.60 21.35
C LYS A 196 -4.44 1.75 22.36
N TYR A 197 -3.19 1.56 21.94
CA TYR A 197 -2.03 1.73 22.81
C TYR A 197 -1.52 3.17 22.84
N GLY A 198 -1.85 3.99 21.83
CA GLY A 198 -1.45 5.40 21.75
C GLY A 198 0.04 5.64 21.51
N ILE A 199 0.81 4.60 21.12
CA ILE A 199 2.27 4.66 20.95
C ILE A 199 2.66 4.82 19.48
N VAL A 200 2.10 3.98 18.61
CA VAL A 200 2.28 4.02 17.16
C VAL A 200 0.91 3.81 16.52
N HIS A 201 0.62 4.59 15.49
CA HIS A 201 -0.52 4.39 14.62
C HIS A 201 -0.22 5.07 13.29
N ASP A 202 -0.08 4.30 12.22
CA ASP A 202 0.22 4.85 10.90
C ASP A 202 -1.05 5.32 10.17
N GLY A 203 -2.22 4.85 10.62
CA GLY A 203 -3.52 5.01 9.97
C GLY A 203 -4.00 3.72 9.32
N TYR A 204 -5.32 3.61 9.14
CA TYR A 204 -5.95 2.44 8.58
C TYR A 204 -6.53 2.73 7.19
N TRP A 205 -5.91 2.13 6.16
CA TRP A 205 -6.24 2.43 4.77
C TRP A 205 -6.25 1.19 3.89
N SER A 206 -7.38 0.98 3.22
CA SER A 206 -7.58 -0.03 2.18
C SER A 206 -7.14 0.55 0.83
N PHE A 207 -5.83 0.68 0.63
CA PHE A 207 -5.28 1.22 -0.62
C PHE A 207 -5.69 0.37 -1.82
N GLU A 208 -5.76 -0.95 -1.65
CA GLU A 208 -6.21 -1.89 -2.66
C GLU A 208 -7.64 -1.63 -3.12
N SER A 209 -8.55 -1.17 -2.23
CA SER A 209 -9.90 -0.81 -2.64
C SER A 209 -9.93 0.44 -3.50
N GLY A 210 -9.12 1.44 -3.18
CA GLY A 210 -9.00 2.66 -4.00
C GLY A 210 -8.41 2.37 -5.38
N ALA A 211 -7.35 1.56 -5.45
CA ALA A 211 -6.79 1.14 -6.73
C ALA A 211 -7.79 0.31 -7.54
N LEU A 212 -8.53 -0.61 -6.90
CA LEU A 212 -9.51 -1.47 -7.55
C LEU A 212 -10.63 -0.68 -8.24
N VAL A 213 -11.10 0.41 -7.63
CA VAL A 213 -12.09 1.32 -8.23
C VAL A 213 -11.58 1.90 -9.56
N LYS A 214 -10.33 2.38 -9.60
CA LYS A 214 -9.71 2.89 -10.84
C LYS A 214 -9.53 1.78 -11.87
N VAL A 215 -9.01 0.62 -11.44
CA VAL A 215 -8.77 -0.54 -12.32
C VAL A 215 -10.05 -1.04 -13.00
N LEU A 216 -11.16 -1.09 -12.26
CA LEU A 216 -12.43 -1.61 -12.77
C LEU A 216 -13.35 -0.52 -13.34
N GLY A 217 -12.98 0.75 -13.21
CA GLY A 217 -13.79 1.91 -13.58
C GLY A 217 -15.16 1.87 -12.89
N LEU A 218 -15.16 1.76 -11.57
CA LEU A 218 -16.37 1.80 -10.75
C LEU A 218 -16.70 3.25 -10.35
N ASP A 219 -17.98 3.58 -10.23
CA ASP A 219 -18.41 4.81 -9.56
C ASP A 219 -18.38 4.59 -8.04
N ASP A 220 -17.47 5.27 -7.37
CA ASP A 220 -17.20 5.16 -5.94
C ASP A 220 -17.79 6.31 -5.12
N SER A 221 -18.71 7.09 -5.69
CA SER A 221 -19.38 8.18 -4.98
C SER A 221 -20.01 7.73 -3.65
N CYS A 222 -20.49 6.48 -3.57
CA CYS A 222 -21.04 5.91 -2.35
C CYS A 222 -19.99 5.50 -1.29
N LEU A 223 -18.71 5.44 -1.67
CA LEU A 223 -17.61 5.09 -0.77
C LEU A 223 -16.99 6.32 -0.09
N LYS A 224 -17.33 7.53 -0.54
CA LYS A 224 -16.83 8.78 0.05
C LYS A 224 -17.14 8.85 1.55
N GLY A 225 -16.10 9.05 2.35
CA GLY A 225 -16.19 9.16 3.81
C GLY A 225 -16.42 7.84 4.55
N LEU A 226 -16.40 6.70 3.85
CA LEU A 226 -16.38 5.41 4.52
C LEU A 226 -15.03 5.17 5.21
N PRO A 227 -15.02 4.48 6.37
CA PRO A 227 -13.78 4.07 7.00
C PRO A 227 -12.86 3.34 6.03
N TYR A 228 -11.56 3.63 6.15
CA TYR A 228 -10.46 2.99 5.41
C TYR A 228 -10.40 3.29 3.92
N TYR A 229 -11.40 3.93 3.31
CA TYR A 229 -11.39 4.22 1.88
C TYR A 229 -10.57 5.48 1.56
N PRO A 230 -9.50 5.40 0.75
CA PRO A 230 -8.61 6.52 0.49
C PRO A 230 -9.15 7.44 -0.64
N TYR A 231 -10.35 8.01 -0.44
CA TYR A 231 -11.11 8.72 -1.48
C TYR A 231 -10.30 9.82 -2.19
N ASP A 232 -9.61 10.69 -1.45
CA ASP A 232 -8.86 11.80 -2.05
C ASP A 232 -7.61 11.35 -2.82
N MET A 233 -7.04 10.18 -2.50
CA MET A 233 -5.95 9.58 -3.27
C MET A 233 -6.46 9.03 -4.61
N VAL A 234 -7.65 8.41 -4.62
CA VAL A 234 -8.32 7.94 -5.85
C VAL A 234 -8.57 9.11 -6.80
N HIS A 235 -9.04 10.23 -6.23
CA HIS A 235 -9.40 11.46 -6.93
C HIS A 235 -8.27 12.52 -6.96
N TRP A 236 -7.02 12.11 -6.81
CA TRP A 236 -5.87 13.04 -6.71
C TRP A 236 -5.77 14.03 -7.87
N ASN A 237 -6.10 13.61 -9.10
CA ASN A 237 -6.07 14.49 -10.28
C ASN A 237 -7.29 15.40 -10.42
N ASP A 238 -8.40 15.09 -9.74
CA ASP A 238 -9.60 15.96 -9.74
C ASP A 238 -9.41 17.18 -8.82
N ILE A 239 -8.35 17.15 -7.99
CA ILE A 239 -8.02 18.17 -6.99
C ILE A 239 -6.89 19.11 -7.50
N LYS A 240 -6.27 18.81 -8.65
CA LYS A 240 -5.21 19.63 -9.25
C LYS A 240 -5.73 20.80 -10.09
#